data_AF-A0A7C5ZN50-F1
#
_entry.id   AF-A0A7C5ZN50-F1
#
_cell.length_a   1.000
_cell.length_b   1.000
_cell.length_c   1.000
_cell.angle_alpha   90.00
_cell.angle_beta   90.00
_cell.angle_gamma   90.00
#
_symmetry.space_group_name_H-M   'P 1'
#
loop_
_entity.id
_entity.type
_entity.pdbx_description
1 polymer ?
#
loop_
_entity_poly.entity_id
_entity_poly.type
_entity_poly.pdbx_seq_one_letter_code
_entity_poly.pdbx_strand_id
1 'polypeptide(L)'
;MRSVGGLIIAVGLLAFVLAGAPAGQTTTSTTSSAVTYSWQTASPAWNGTPSGTQIPLSDDGYSDEIQFGFDFPLYSSVYAGAYISANGIISFGSGVTTPPSDCPPLGIDVPAVVPLGRDLSPGKVYHSTSSTPPDRWFEVQHHGMTAYGGTGPELTFRTRLHESGDVEIDYLSIGVEGIYLLVGLRGSDAAEYFQYRCGPSGNPVAGGMSLRFIRATESTITPTASTTGTPSSTTTPTATPTGTPSPTGTATGSPSPNASATASVTPAASLTPSPTPMSTPTPPPGPYLPVILRPS
;
A
#
# COMPACT_ATOMS: atom_id res chain seq x y z
N MET A 1 6.38 -57.89 -56.11
CA MET A 1 6.95 -56.64 -56.64
C MET A 1 5.83 -55.64 -56.75
N ARG A 2 5.70 -54.73 -55.76
CA ARG A 2 4.60 -53.75 -55.67
C ARG A 2 5.17 -52.35 -55.89
N SER A 3 4.38 -51.57 -56.63
CA SER A 3 4.64 -50.25 -57.19
C SER A 3 5.22 -49.24 -56.20
N VAL A 4 6.24 -48.51 -56.65
CA VAL A 4 6.84 -47.34 -55.97
C VAL A 4 6.11 -46.08 -56.46
N GLY A 5 5.42 -45.38 -55.56
CA GLY A 5 4.89 -44.04 -55.80
C GLY A 5 5.61 -43.06 -54.88
N GLY A 6 6.50 -42.24 -55.46
CA GLY A 6 7.20 -41.19 -54.73
C GLY A 6 6.27 -40.01 -54.42
N LEU A 7 6.16 -39.65 -53.15
CA LEU A 7 5.50 -38.44 -52.68
C LEU A 7 6.55 -37.37 -52.44
N ILE A 8 6.50 -36.30 -53.24
CA ILE A 8 7.29 -35.08 -53.06
C ILE A 8 6.65 -34.30 -51.91
N ILE A 9 7.35 -34.16 -50.78
CA ILE A 9 6.93 -33.28 -49.67
C ILE A 9 7.50 -31.89 -49.96
N ALA A 10 6.62 -30.95 -50.31
CA ALA A 10 6.95 -29.54 -50.38
C ALA A 10 7.15 -28.97 -48.97
N VAL A 11 8.35 -28.44 -48.69
CA VAL A 11 8.66 -27.73 -47.45
C VAL A 11 8.07 -26.33 -47.53
N GLY A 12 6.94 -26.12 -46.87
CA GLY A 12 6.35 -24.80 -46.66
C GLY A 12 7.11 -24.04 -45.58
N LEU A 13 7.84 -23.00 -45.98
CA LEU A 13 8.50 -22.05 -45.09
C LEU A 13 7.41 -21.24 -44.35
N LEU A 14 7.17 -21.54 -43.08
CA LEU A 14 6.22 -20.80 -42.26
C LEU A 14 6.93 -19.56 -41.68
N ALA A 15 6.62 -18.39 -42.25
CA ALA A 15 7.04 -17.11 -41.69
C ALA A 15 6.33 -16.87 -40.36
N PHE A 16 7.07 -16.82 -39.26
CA PHE A 16 6.58 -16.34 -37.97
C PHE A 16 6.32 -14.83 -38.06
N VAL A 17 5.05 -14.45 -38.10
CA VAL A 17 4.63 -13.07 -37.83
C VAL A 17 4.75 -12.87 -36.32
N LEU A 18 5.68 -12.01 -35.89
CA LEU A 18 5.70 -11.47 -34.52
C LEU A 18 4.45 -10.61 -34.34
N ALA A 19 3.39 -11.20 -33.78
CA ALA A 19 2.27 -10.45 -33.26
C ALA A 19 2.74 -9.78 -31.95
N GLY A 20 2.83 -8.44 -31.97
CA GLY A 20 3.05 -7.64 -30.77
C GLY A 20 1.95 -7.91 -29.74
N ALA A 21 2.34 -8.01 -28.47
CA ALA A 21 1.41 -8.21 -27.36
C ALA A 21 0.33 -7.11 -27.37
N PRO A 22 -0.97 -7.44 -27.28
CA PRO A 22 -2.00 -6.43 -27.16
C PRO A 22 -1.89 -5.78 -25.77
N ALA A 23 -1.79 -4.45 -25.76
CA ALA A 23 -1.90 -3.64 -24.56
C ALA A 23 -3.35 -3.66 -24.02
N GLY A 24 -3.47 -3.82 -22.70
CA GLY A 24 -4.62 -3.40 -21.90
C GLY A 24 -5.85 -4.33 -21.94
N GLN A 25 -5.93 -5.27 -21.01
CA GLN A 25 -7.19 -5.95 -20.69
C GLN A 25 -7.71 -5.43 -19.34
N THR A 26 -8.58 -4.41 -19.38
CA THR A 26 -9.21 -3.85 -18.18
C THR A 26 -10.46 -4.67 -17.84
N THR A 27 -10.39 -5.50 -16.80
CA THR A 27 -11.56 -6.18 -16.21
C THR A 27 -11.89 -5.56 -14.87
N THR A 28 -13.09 -5.00 -14.73
CA THR A 28 -13.59 -4.40 -13.47
C THR A 28 -14.47 -5.41 -12.75
N SER A 29 -14.10 -5.81 -11.53
CA SER A 29 -14.99 -6.57 -10.63
C SER A 29 -15.86 -5.58 -9.86
N THR A 30 -17.19 -5.73 -9.94
CA THR A 30 -18.14 -4.84 -9.26
C THR A 30 -18.69 -5.53 -8.02
N THR A 31 -18.09 -5.24 -6.87
CA THR A 31 -18.71 -5.38 -5.55
C THR A 31 -18.69 -4.00 -4.89
N SER A 32 -19.73 -3.70 -4.11
CA SER A 32 -20.08 -2.38 -3.56
C SER A 32 -19.01 -1.81 -2.63
N SER A 33 -17.91 -1.34 -3.19
CA SER A 33 -16.91 -0.47 -2.59
C SER A 33 -16.52 0.51 -3.69
N ALA A 34 -16.62 1.82 -3.43
CA ALA A 34 -16.28 2.87 -4.40
C ALA A 34 -14.81 2.79 -4.87
N VAL A 35 -13.98 2.02 -4.17
CA VAL A 35 -12.60 1.74 -4.53
C VAL A 35 -12.52 0.41 -5.26
N THR A 36 -12.08 0.45 -6.51
CA THR A 36 -11.86 -0.73 -7.34
C THR A 36 -10.41 -0.81 -7.79
N TYR A 37 -9.99 -1.99 -8.23
CA TYR A 37 -8.70 -2.20 -8.88
C TYR A 37 -8.91 -2.67 -10.31
N SER A 38 -8.11 -2.12 -11.22
CA SER A 38 -7.83 -2.72 -12.53
C SER A 38 -6.41 -3.29 -12.53
N TRP A 39 -6.04 -4.01 -13.58
CA TRP A 39 -4.69 -4.56 -13.69
C TRP A 39 -4.14 -4.42 -15.11
N GLN A 40 -2.81 -4.44 -15.20
CA GLN A 40 -2.08 -4.51 -16.46
C GLN A 40 -0.79 -5.31 -16.28
N THR A 41 -0.25 -5.82 -17.38
CA THR A 41 1.01 -6.56 -17.39
C THR A 41 2.03 -5.92 -18.33
N ALA A 42 3.31 -6.02 -17.98
CA ALA A 42 4.43 -5.56 -18.79
C ALA A 42 5.65 -6.47 -18.60
N SER A 43 6.78 -6.13 -19.23
CA SER A 43 8.09 -6.69 -18.87
C SER A 43 8.68 -5.90 -17.70
N PRO A 44 9.24 -6.59 -16.67
CA PRO A 44 9.81 -5.91 -15.52
C PRO A 44 11.12 -5.21 -15.92
N ALA A 45 11.36 -4.03 -15.37
CA ALA A 45 12.66 -3.36 -15.46
C ALA A 45 13.66 -3.88 -14.40
N TRP A 46 13.19 -4.72 -13.47
CA TRP A 46 13.99 -5.32 -12.41
C TRP A 46 14.92 -6.41 -12.93
N ASN A 47 16.13 -6.48 -12.38
CA ASN A 47 17.13 -7.49 -12.73
C ASN A 47 17.34 -8.58 -11.66
N GLY A 48 16.62 -8.53 -10.53
CA GLY A 48 16.75 -9.52 -9.46
C GLY A 48 17.74 -9.20 -8.36
N THR A 49 18.52 -8.12 -8.46
CA THR A 49 19.57 -7.84 -7.47
C THR A 49 18.96 -7.59 -6.09
N PRO A 50 19.34 -8.37 -5.06
CA PRO A 50 18.89 -8.14 -3.69
C PRO A 50 19.24 -6.74 -3.20
N SER A 51 18.29 -6.03 -2.59
CA SER A 51 18.54 -4.73 -1.96
C SER A 51 17.69 -4.50 -0.72
N GLY A 52 18.21 -3.66 0.20
CA GLY A 52 17.52 -3.30 1.43
C GLY A 52 17.94 -4.14 2.64
N THR A 53 17.10 -4.11 3.67
CA THR A 53 17.32 -4.81 4.93
C THR A 53 16.74 -6.21 4.84
N GLN A 54 17.50 -7.22 5.24
CA GLN A 54 17.03 -8.61 5.26
C GLN A 54 16.02 -8.81 6.40
N ILE A 55 14.90 -9.45 6.09
CA ILE A 55 13.90 -9.89 7.05
C ILE A 55 14.22 -11.34 7.44
N PRO A 56 14.51 -11.63 8.71
CA PRO A 56 14.65 -13.01 9.17
C PRO A 56 13.25 -13.64 9.27
N LEU A 57 13.01 -14.70 8.49
CA LEU A 57 11.77 -15.48 8.53
C LEU A 57 12.10 -16.95 8.79
N SER A 58 11.36 -17.56 9.71
CA SER A 58 11.27 -19.02 9.84
C SER A 58 10.20 -19.57 8.90
N ASP A 59 10.19 -20.88 8.72
CA ASP A 59 9.07 -21.59 8.10
C ASP A 59 7.76 -21.25 8.82
N ASP A 60 6.68 -21.02 8.05
CA ASP A 60 5.38 -20.51 8.51
C ASP A 60 5.44 -19.24 9.40
N GLY A 61 6.58 -18.56 9.44
CA GLY A 61 6.79 -17.36 10.22
C GLY A 61 6.30 -16.09 9.52
N TYR A 62 6.25 -15.00 10.26
CA TYR A 62 6.07 -13.66 9.73
C TYR A 62 6.95 -12.66 10.48
N SER A 63 7.20 -11.49 9.89
CA SER A 63 8.01 -10.42 10.49
C SER A 63 7.26 -9.65 11.59
N ASP A 64 7.95 -8.84 12.39
CA ASP A 64 7.28 -7.70 13.05
C ASP A 64 6.68 -6.74 12.01
N GLU A 65 5.84 -5.80 12.45
CA GLU A 65 5.29 -4.79 11.55
C GLU A 65 6.38 -3.85 11.05
N ILE A 66 6.51 -3.75 9.72
CA ILE A 66 7.48 -2.89 9.06
C ILE A 66 6.77 -1.62 8.62
N GLN A 67 7.17 -0.48 9.19
CA GLN A 67 6.61 0.82 8.86
C GLN A 67 7.11 1.32 7.51
N PHE A 68 6.19 1.82 6.68
CA PHE A 68 6.49 2.36 5.35
C PHE A 68 7.08 3.77 5.42
N GLY A 69 6.74 4.54 6.45
CA GLY A 69 7.04 5.98 6.49
C GLY A 69 6.12 6.81 5.59
N PHE A 70 5.02 6.22 5.12
CA PHE A 70 3.94 6.86 4.37
C PHE A 70 2.63 6.09 4.53
N ASP A 71 1.52 6.72 4.17
CA ASP A 71 0.19 6.10 4.18
C ASP A 71 -0.03 5.31 2.88
N PHE A 72 -0.30 4.01 3.01
CA PHE A 72 -0.66 3.14 1.90
C PHE A 72 -2.17 2.85 1.90
N PRO A 73 -2.94 3.34 0.92
CA PRO A 73 -4.35 3.02 0.81
C PRO A 73 -4.58 1.67 0.11
N LEU A 74 -5.31 0.78 0.77
CA LEU A 74 -5.75 -0.51 0.24
C LEU A 74 -7.26 -0.62 0.41
N TYR A 75 -7.99 -0.62 -0.71
CA TYR A 75 -9.46 -0.47 -0.72
C TYR A 75 -9.92 0.72 0.14
N SER A 76 -10.84 0.51 1.09
CA SER A 76 -11.40 1.54 1.97
C SER A 76 -10.55 1.80 3.23
N SER A 77 -9.39 1.15 3.37
CA SER A 77 -8.52 1.28 4.54
C SER A 77 -7.16 1.89 4.18
N VAL A 78 -6.48 2.46 5.18
CA VAL A 78 -5.14 3.04 5.05
C VAL A 78 -4.22 2.42 6.09
N TYR A 79 -3.01 2.06 5.69
CA TYR A 79 -2.03 1.39 6.52
C TYR A 79 -0.68 2.12 6.51
N ALA A 80 -0.03 2.16 7.66
CA ALA A 80 1.32 2.74 7.81
C ALA A 80 2.44 1.69 7.80
N GLY A 81 2.08 0.40 7.88
CA GLY A 81 3.00 -0.72 7.87
C GLY A 81 2.34 -2.04 7.49
N ALA A 82 3.16 -3.08 7.33
CA ALA A 82 2.72 -4.44 7.01
C ALA A 82 3.59 -5.50 7.69
N TYR A 83 3.06 -6.71 7.74
CA TYR A 83 3.72 -7.93 8.17
C TYR A 83 4.05 -8.78 6.95
N ILE A 84 5.26 -9.34 6.89
CA ILE A 84 5.72 -10.16 5.76
C ILE A 84 5.74 -11.62 6.18
N SER A 85 4.93 -12.44 5.53
CA SER A 85 4.85 -13.89 5.77
C SER A 85 5.88 -14.65 4.95
N ALA A 86 6.41 -15.74 5.51
CA ALA A 86 7.20 -16.73 4.79
C ALA A 86 6.44 -17.34 3.60
N ASN A 87 5.11 -17.31 3.63
CA ASN A 87 4.21 -17.90 2.65
C ASN A 87 3.81 -16.95 1.50
N GLY A 88 4.60 -15.91 1.25
CA GLY A 88 4.43 -14.99 0.12
C GLY A 88 3.20 -14.09 0.22
N ILE A 89 2.83 -13.74 1.46
CA ILE A 89 1.71 -12.86 1.81
C ILE A 89 2.26 -11.60 2.49
N ILE A 90 1.79 -10.44 2.06
CA ILE A 90 2.02 -9.15 2.73
C ILE A 90 0.68 -8.76 3.38
N SER A 91 0.58 -8.89 4.70
CA SER A 91 -0.67 -8.66 5.43
C SER A 91 -0.63 -7.37 6.24
N PHE A 92 -1.80 -6.79 6.52
CA PHE A 92 -1.93 -5.53 7.23
C PHE A 92 -2.76 -5.67 8.51
N GLY A 93 -2.38 -4.93 9.54
CA GLY A 93 -3.01 -4.98 10.87
C GLY A 93 -2.69 -6.25 11.69
N SER A 94 -2.32 -7.35 11.04
CA SER A 94 -1.84 -8.58 11.70
C SER A 94 -0.99 -9.42 10.76
N GLY A 95 -0.08 -10.22 11.33
CA GLY A 95 0.71 -11.21 10.60
C GLY A 95 -0.07 -12.50 10.31
N VAL A 96 0.35 -13.22 9.27
CA VAL A 96 -0.27 -14.48 8.86
C VAL A 96 0.81 -15.56 8.77
N THR A 97 0.57 -16.67 9.45
CA THR A 97 1.42 -17.87 9.40
C THR A 97 0.95 -18.85 8.33
N THR A 98 -0.37 -19.01 8.16
CA THR A 98 -0.95 -20.05 7.31
C THR A 98 -0.93 -19.66 5.82
N PRO A 99 -0.42 -20.52 4.93
CA PRO A 99 -0.53 -20.31 3.48
C PRO A 99 -1.98 -20.50 3.00
N PRO A 100 -2.37 -19.94 1.85
CA PRO A 100 -3.70 -20.18 1.28
C PRO A 100 -3.85 -21.66 0.91
N SER A 101 -4.83 -22.34 1.52
CA SER A 101 -5.15 -23.75 1.28
C SER A 101 -6.25 -23.98 0.25
N ASP A 102 -7.01 -22.93 -0.08
CA ASP A 102 -8.03 -22.88 -1.13
C ASP A 102 -8.13 -21.44 -1.69
N CYS A 103 -8.99 -21.19 -2.67
CA CYS A 103 -9.25 -19.81 -3.11
C CYS A 103 -10.63 -19.55 -3.76
N PRO A 104 -11.70 -19.56 -2.95
CA PRO A 104 -12.89 -18.74 -3.19
C PRO A 104 -12.98 -17.61 -2.12
N PRO A 105 -13.82 -16.58 -2.33
CA PRO A 105 -13.49 -15.24 -2.89
C PRO A 105 -12.14 -14.57 -2.53
N LEU A 106 -11.40 -15.03 -1.52
CA LEU A 106 -9.93 -14.98 -1.40
C LEU A 106 -9.58 -15.74 -0.12
N GLY A 107 -8.76 -16.79 -0.18
CA GLY A 107 -8.46 -17.69 0.95
C GLY A 107 -7.55 -17.11 2.04
N ILE A 108 -7.73 -15.81 2.37
CA ILE A 108 -7.00 -15.04 3.39
C ILE A 108 -8.02 -14.11 4.09
N ASP A 109 -8.11 -14.20 5.42
CA ASP A 109 -9.12 -13.50 6.22
C ASP A 109 -8.68 -12.14 6.76
N VAL A 110 -7.48 -11.69 6.41
CA VAL A 110 -6.95 -10.38 6.79
C VAL A 110 -6.70 -9.53 5.54
N PRO A 111 -6.69 -8.19 5.65
CA PRO A 111 -6.27 -7.34 4.55
C PRO A 111 -4.87 -7.74 4.09
N ALA A 112 -4.69 -7.92 2.79
CA ALA A 112 -3.45 -8.46 2.24
C ALA A 112 -3.21 -8.08 0.78
N VAL A 113 -1.93 -7.96 0.45
CA VAL A 113 -1.41 -8.06 -0.91
C VAL A 113 -0.74 -9.43 -1.00
N VAL A 114 -1.22 -10.26 -1.93
CA VAL A 114 -0.74 -11.63 -2.10
C VAL A 114 -0.02 -11.71 -3.45
N PRO A 115 1.30 -11.44 -3.51
CA PRO A 115 2.05 -11.53 -4.76
C PRO A 115 2.23 -12.98 -5.23
N LEU A 116 2.42 -13.92 -4.30
CA LEU A 116 2.57 -15.34 -4.59
C LEU A 116 2.31 -16.13 -3.31
N GLY A 117 1.03 -16.26 -2.95
CA GLY A 117 0.61 -16.95 -1.74
C GLY A 117 0.62 -18.46 -1.95
N ARG A 118 1.44 -19.18 -1.18
CA ARG A 118 1.44 -20.66 -1.08
C ARG A 118 2.33 -21.10 0.08
N ASP A 119 2.33 -22.40 0.35
CA ASP A 119 3.27 -23.03 1.27
C ASP A 119 4.70 -22.99 0.69
N LEU A 120 5.51 -22.06 1.20
CA LEU A 120 6.85 -21.73 0.71
C LEU A 120 7.90 -22.02 1.79
N SER A 121 9.00 -22.65 1.38
CA SER A 121 10.22 -22.60 2.18
C SER A 121 10.86 -21.21 2.01
N PRO A 122 11.07 -20.44 3.09
CA PRO A 122 11.61 -19.10 2.98
C PRO A 122 13.04 -19.15 2.42
N GLY A 123 13.25 -18.40 1.34
CA GLY A 123 14.57 -18.07 0.82
C GLY A 123 15.14 -16.89 1.59
N LYS A 124 15.60 -15.87 0.88
CA LYS A 124 15.95 -14.57 1.48
C LYS A 124 14.88 -13.55 1.16
N VAL A 125 14.40 -12.86 2.18
CA VAL A 125 13.42 -11.77 2.02
C VAL A 125 14.07 -10.46 2.43
N TYR A 126 13.88 -9.41 1.64
CA TYR A 126 14.41 -8.08 1.89
C TYR A 126 13.31 -7.05 1.80
N HIS A 127 13.46 -5.94 2.51
CA HIS A 127 12.61 -4.77 2.31
C HIS A 127 13.40 -3.48 2.17
N SER A 128 12.82 -2.52 1.46
CA SER A 128 13.32 -1.15 1.37
C SER A 128 12.19 -0.17 1.12
N THR A 129 12.41 1.10 1.45
CA THR A 129 11.45 2.18 1.20
C THR A 129 12.15 3.30 0.46
N SER A 130 11.52 3.87 -0.57
CA SER A 130 11.95 5.16 -1.09
C SER A 130 11.53 6.30 -0.15
N SER A 131 12.41 7.29 0.01
CA SER A 131 12.28 8.31 1.07
C SER A 131 11.78 9.66 0.59
N THR A 132 11.66 9.87 -0.73
CA THR A 132 11.37 11.20 -1.30
C THR A 132 9.98 11.24 -1.92
N PRO A 133 9.04 12.05 -1.38
CA PRO A 133 7.77 12.32 -2.04
C PRO A 133 7.93 13.34 -3.20
N PRO A 134 6.99 13.36 -4.17
CA PRO A 134 5.91 12.37 -4.35
C PRO A 134 6.42 11.05 -4.95
N ASP A 135 5.53 10.06 -5.06
CA ASP A 135 5.73 8.72 -5.62
C ASP A 135 6.60 7.78 -4.78
N ARG A 136 6.43 7.84 -3.45
CA ARG A 136 7.05 6.89 -2.52
C ARG A 136 6.52 5.47 -2.74
N TRP A 137 7.37 4.49 -2.43
CA TRP A 137 7.05 3.07 -2.47
C TRP A 137 7.77 2.31 -1.36
N PHE A 138 7.13 1.24 -0.91
CA PHE A 138 7.69 0.21 -0.05
C PHE A 138 7.86 -1.07 -0.87
N GLU A 139 9.05 -1.65 -0.88
CA GLU A 139 9.38 -2.84 -1.65
C GLU A 139 9.69 -4.02 -0.74
N VAL A 140 9.18 -5.19 -1.13
CA VAL A 140 9.53 -6.49 -0.54
C VAL A 140 10.08 -7.38 -1.65
N GLN A 141 11.32 -7.85 -1.50
CA GLN A 141 11.94 -8.78 -2.43
C GLN A 141 11.98 -10.17 -1.82
N HIS A 142 11.42 -11.14 -2.51
CA HIS A 142 11.49 -12.55 -2.21
C HIS A 142 12.49 -13.18 -3.17
N HIS A 143 13.62 -13.69 -2.66
CA HIS A 143 14.75 -14.11 -3.48
C HIS A 143 15.17 -15.55 -3.18
N GLY A 144 15.13 -16.41 -4.21
CA GLY A 144 15.52 -17.81 -4.09
C GLY A 144 14.59 -18.62 -3.19
N MET A 145 13.30 -18.32 -3.18
CA MET A 145 12.32 -19.13 -2.43
C MET A 145 12.01 -20.42 -3.18
N THR A 146 11.51 -21.43 -2.46
CA THR A 146 11.06 -22.70 -3.08
C THR A 146 9.72 -23.11 -2.51
N ALA A 147 9.07 -24.09 -3.14
CA ALA A 147 7.97 -24.80 -2.50
C ALA A 147 8.42 -25.38 -1.15
N TYR A 148 7.48 -25.52 -0.22
CA TYR A 148 7.70 -26.39 0.93
C TYR A 148 8.22 -27.78 0.47
N GLY A 149 9.17 -28.32 1.24
CA GLY A 149 9.94 -29.51 0.87
C GLY A 149 11.19 -29.23 0.03
N GLY A 150 11.45 -27.98 -0.35
CA GLY A 150 12.70 -27.56 -1.01
C GLY A 150 12.86 -28.08 -2.44
N THR A 151 11.77 -28.53 -3.06
CA THR A 151 11.76 -29.09 -4.42
C THR A 151 11.19 -28.10 -5.42
N GLY A 152 11.70 -28.15 -6.65
CA GLY A 152 11.23 -27.30 -7.75
C GLY A 152 12.15 -26.11 -8.03
N PRO A 153 11.82 -25.31 -9.05
CA PRO A 153 12.62 -24.15 -9.42
C PRO A 153 12.49 -23.03 -8.39
N GLU A 154 13.53 -22.20 -8.31
CA GLU A 154 13.55 -21.03 -7.45
C GLU A 154 12.53 -19.98 -7.89
N LEU A 155 11.89 -19.39 -6.89
CA LEU A 155 10.94 -18.30 -6.99
C LEU A 155 11.64 -17.02 -6.55
N THR A 156 11.75 -16.08 -7.48
CA THR A 156 12.33 -14.76 -7.23
C THR A 156 11.41 -13.70 -7.81
N PHE A 157 10.85 -12.89 -6.93
CA PHE A 157 9.89 -11.83 -7.26
C PHE A 157 10.01 -10.68 -6.28
N ARG A 158 9.51 -9.50 -6.65
CA ARG A 158 9.37 -8.37 -5.75
C ARG A 158 7.98 -7.78 -5.82
N THR A 159 7.60 -7.09 -4.76
CA THR A 159 6.36 -6.34 -4.67
C THR A 159 6.66 -4.92 -4.24
N ARG A 160 6.07 -3.94 -4.92
CA ARG A 160 6.09 -2.53 -4.55
C ARG A 160 4.68 -2.05 -4.21
N LEU A 161 4.54 -1.48 -3.02
CA LEU A 161 3.35 -0.78 -2.56
C LEU A 161 3.61 0.71 -2.75
N HIS A 162 2.89 1.36 -3.65
CA HIS A 162 3.05 2.79 -3.93
C HIS A 162 2.15 3.62 -3.02
N GLU A 163 2.57 4.82 -2.61
CA GLU A 163 1.75 5.72 -1.77
C GLU A 163 0.41 6.12 -2.43
N SER A 164 0.26 5.93 -3.75
CA SER A 164 -1.00 6.05 -4.48
C SER A 164 -2.03 4.95 -4.17
N GLY A 165 -1.58 3.83 -3.60
CA GLY A 165 -2.35 2.59 -3.44
C GLY A 165 -2.19 1.59 -4.59
N ASP A 166 -1.39 1.93 -5.60
CA ASP A 166 -1.02 0.97 -6.65
C ASP A 166 -0.07 -0.10 -6.10
N VAL A 167 -0.19 -1.29 -6.67
CA VAL A 167 0.66 -2.43 -6.31
C VAL A 167 1.33 -2.94 -7.58
N GLU A 168 2.65 -3.03 -7.58
CA GLU A 168 3.45 -3.61 -8.66
C GLU A 168 4.12 -4.89 -8.17
N ILE A 169 4.06 -5.96 -8.96
CA ILE A 169 4.68 -7.24 -8.68
C ILE A 169 5.52 -7.64 -9.88
N ASP A 170 6.84 -7.72 -9.72
CA ASP A 170 7.74 -8.19 -10.76
C ASP A 170 8.18 -9.61 -10.47
N TYR A 171 7.91 -10.49 -11.42
CA TYR A 171 8.26 -11.89 -11.39
C TYR A 171 9.51 -12.11 -12.24
N LEU A 172 10.66 -12.33 -11.61
CA LEU A 172 11.89 -12.63 -12.33
C LEU A 172 11.95 -14.11 -12.72
N SER A 173 11.80 -14.98 -11.75
CA SER A 173 11.77 -16.44 -11.93
C SER A 173 10.60 -17.00 -11.15
N ILE A 174 9.71 -17.71 -11.85
CA ILE A 174 8.57 -18.39 -11.25
C ILE A 174 8.45 -19.77 -11.88
N GLY A 175 8.58 -20.82 -11.07
CA GLY A 175 8.02 -22.11 -11.42
C GLY A 175 6.65 -22.27 -10.82
N VAL A 176 5.65 -22.17 -11.68
CA VAL A 176 4.26 -22.41 -11.30
C VAL A 176 3.92 -23.89 -11.46
N GLU A 177 4.32 -24.69 -10.47
CA GLU A 177 3.91 -26.09 -10.34
C GLU A 177 3.00 -26.21 -9.11
N GLY A 178 1.73 -26.61 -9.29
CA GLY A 178 0.83 -26.92 -8.17
C GLY A 178 -0.57 -26.30 -8.22
N ILE A 179 -1.45 -26.83 -7.37
CA ILE A 179 -2.90 -26.57 -7.36
C ILE A 179 -3.36 -25.47 -6.37
N TYR A 180 -2.47 -24.93 -5.53
CA TYR A 180 -2.80 -23.96 -4.47
C TYR A 180 -1.85 -22.75 -4.46
N LEU A 181 -1.84 -22.01 -5.57
CA LEU A 181 -1.16 -20.71 -5.67
C LEU A 181 -2.20 -19.58 -5.71
N LEU A 182 -2.03 -18.54 -4.90
CA LEU A 182 -2.87 -17.35 -4.91
C LEU A 182 -2.09 -16.11 -5.36
N VAL A 183 -2.69 -15.33 -6.26
CA VAL A 183 -2.26 -13.96 -6.55
C VAL A 183 -3.48 -13.04 -6.48
N GLY A 184 -3.40 -11.99 -5.67
CA GLY A 184 -4.54 -11.10 -5.50
C GLY A 184 -4.39 -10.06 -4.39
N LEU A 185 -5.49 -9.36 -4.15
CA LEU A 185 -5.64 -8.31 -3.14
C LEU A 185 -6.86 -8.61 -2.27
N ARG A 186 -6.78 -8.29 -0.99
CA ARG A 186 -7.84 -8.44 0.00
C ARG A 186 -7.94 -7.16 0.83
N GLY A 187 -9.12 -6.54 0.88
CA GLY A 187 -9.44 -5.43 1.77
C GLY A 187 -9.82 -5.89 3.18
N SER A 188 -10.40 -5.00 3.98
CA SER A 188 -10.87 -5.34 5.32
C SER A 188 -12.29 -5.90 5.31
N ASP A 189 -13.16 -5.39 4.43
CA ASP A 189 -14.50 -5.94 4.20
C ASP A 189 -14.44 -7.16 3.28
N ALA A 190 -15.08 -8.29 3.61
CA ALA A 190 -15.08 -9.53 2.82
C ALA A 190 -15.46 -9.36 1.32
N ALA A 191 -16.21 -8.31 0.96
CA ALA A 191 -16.54 -7.98 -0.42
C ALA A 191 -15.42 -7.25 -1.19
N GLU A 192 -14.41 -6.74 -0.48
CA GLU A 192 -13.23 -6.08 -1.03
C GLU A 192 -12.15 -7.12 -1.36
N TYR A 193 -12.13 -7.58 -2.61
CA TYR A 193 -11.11 -8.49 -3.07
C TYR A 193 -10.86 -8.35 -4.58
N PHE A 194 -9.66 -8.77 -4.99
CA PHE A 194 -9.29 -8.94 -6.39
C PHE A 194 -8.51 -10.24 -6.52
N GLN A 195 -9.07 -11.24 -7.19
CA GLN A 195 -8.40 -12.52 -7.43
C GLN A 195 -7.84 -12.56 -8.85
N TYR A 196 -6.52 -12.40 -8.99
CA TYR A 196 -5.85 -12.49 -10.29
C TYR A 196 -5.63 -13.95 -10.70
N ARG A 197 -5.21 -14.80 -9.75
CA ARG A 197 -4.97 -16.23 -9.95
C ARG A 197 -5.35 -17.04 -8.72
N CYS A 198 -5.95 -18.21 -8.94
CA CYS A 198 -6.23 -19.21 -7.92
C CYS A 198 -5.91 -20.61 -8.45
N GLY A 199 -4.85 -21.23 -7.92
CA GLY A 199 -4.39 -22.54 -8.32
C GLY A 199 -4.15 -22.64 -9.83
N PRO A 200 -4.73 -23.64 -10.51
CA PRO A 200 -4.62 -23.79 -11.96
C PRO A 200 -5.56 -22.84 -12.74
N SER A 201 -6.43 -22.09 -12.05
CA SER A 201 -7.42 -21.18 -12.64
C SER A 201 -7.00 -19.72 -12.54
N GLY A 202 -7.57 -18.88 -13.41
CA GLY A 202 -7.30 -17.45 -13.48
C GLY A 202 -6.21 -17.08 -14.48
N ASN A 203 -5.62 -15.90 -14.32
CA ASN A 203 -4.65 -15.37 -15.26
C ASN A 203 -3.25 -16.00 -15.06
N PRO A 204 -2.48 -16.17 -16.13
CA PRO A 204 -1.14 -16.74 -16.03
C PRO A 204 -0.19 -15.83 -15.23
N VAL A 205 0.77 -16.47 -14.59
CA VAL A 205 1.92 -15.85 -13.90
C VAL A 205 3.16 -16.59 -14.37
N ALA A 206 4.16 -15.86 -14.83
CA ALA A 206 5.39 -16.39 -15.38
C ALA A 206 6.58 -15.47 -15.06
N GLY A 207 7.80 -16.03 -15.11
CA GLY A 207 9.01 -15.23 -15.05
C GLY A 207 9.12 -14.26 -16.25
N GLY A 208 9.73 -13.10 -16.02
CA GLY A 208 9.79 -12.00 -16.98
C GLY A 208 8.50 -11.18 -17.10
N MET A 209 7.57 -11.32 -16.14
CA MET A 209 6.31 -10.58 -16.10
C MET A 209 6.30 -9.55 -14.97
N SER A 210 5.82 -8.36 -15.26
CA SER A 210 5.39 -7.36 -14.27
C SER A 210 3.87 -7.32 -14.26
N LEU A 211 3.24 -7.38 -13.09
CA LEU A 211 1.80 -7.23 -12.86
C LEU A 211 1.57 -5.99 -12.01
N ARG A 212 0.79 -5.04 -12.51
CA ARG A 212 0.41 -3.85 -11.75
C ARG A 212 -1.08 -3.80 -11.53
N PHE A 213 -1.49 -3.76 -10.26
CA PHE A 213 -2.85 -3.39 -9.84
C PHE A 213 -2.92 -1.87 -9.69
N ILE A 214 -3.87 -1.26 -10.39
CA ILE A 214 -4.08 0.19 -10.41
C ILE A 214 -5.31 0.50 -9.58
N ARG A 215 -5.14 1.31 -8.53
CA ARG A 215 -6.23 1.70 -7.64
C ARG A 215 -7.05 2.80 -8.31
N ALA A 216 -8.33 2.53 -8.55
CA ALA A 216 -9.29 3.54 -8.97
C ALA A 216 -10.08 4.01 -7.75
N THR A 217 -9.98 5.30 -7.43
CA THR A 217 -10.93 5.96 -6.54
C THR A 217 -12.07 6.49 -7.40
N GLU A 218 -13.32 6.12 -7.08
CA GLU A 218 -14.47 6.83 -7.63
C GLU A 218 -14.27 8.33 -7.38
N SER A 219 -14.33 9.13 -8.45
CA SER A 219 -14.25 10.57 -8.31
C SER A 219 -15.45 11.01 -7.49
N THR A 220 -15.21 11.52 -6.28
CA THR A 220 -16.25 12.19 -5.52
C THR A 220 -16.77 13.31 -6.39
N ILE A 221 -17.97 13.17 -6.95
CA ILE A 221 -18.67 14.28 -7.59
C ILE A 221 -18.88 15.33 -6.51
N THR A 222 -18.00 16.32 -6.43
CA THR A 222 -18.25 17.52 -5.64
C THR A 222 -19.53 18.13 -6.22
N PRO A 223 -20.66 18.18 -5.49
CA PRO A 223 -21.82 18.89 -5.99
C PRO A 223 -21.40 20.35 -6.17
N THR A 224 -21.22 20.77 -7.43
CA THR A 224 -21.03 22.17 -7.77
C THR A 224 -22.23 22.92 -7.21
N ALA A 225 -22.02 23.73 -6.18
CA ALA A 225 -23.05 24.61 -5.66
C ALA A 225 -23.53 25.49 -6.82
N SER A 226 -24.75 25.25 -7.30
CA SER A 226 -25.41 26.10 -8.29
C SER A 226 -25.78 27.40 -7.60
N THR A 227 -24.91 28.41 -7.69
CA THR A 227 -25.26 29.77 -7.29
C THR A 227 -26.13 30.40 -8.37
N THR A 228 -27.42 30.04 -8.42
CA THR A 228 -28.42 30.85 -9.11
C THR A 228 -29.03 31.81 -8.10
N GLY A 229 -28.24 32.80 -7.70
CA GLY A 229 -28.74 33.98 -6.98
C GLY A 229 -28.87 35.13 -7.98
N THR A 230 -30.06 35.36 -8.51
CA THR A 230 -30.39 36.58 -9.25
C THR A 230 -30.43 37.76 -8.26
N PRO A 231 -29.63 38.84 -8.43
CA PRO A 231 -29.81 40.03 -7.60
C PRO A 231 -31.08 40.76 -8.03
N SER A 232 -32.08 40.83 -7.14
CA SER A 232 -33.23 41.73 -7.29
C SER A 232 -32.95 43.00 -6.51
N SER A 233 -32.71 44.11 -7.21
CA SER A 233 -32.62 45.45 -6.63
C SER A 233 -34.03 46.03 -6.46
N THR A 234 -34.49 46.16 -5.22
CA THR A 234 -35.70 46.93 -4.90
C THR A 234 -35.29 48.20 -4.17
N THR A 235 -35.37 49.35 -4.85
CA THR A 235 -35.22 50.68 -4.25
C THR A 235 -36.55 51.10 -3.63
N THR A 236 -36.58 51.26 -2.30
CA THR A 236 -37.73 51.88 -1.60
C THR A 236 -37.41 53.34 -1.30
N PRO A 237 -38.20 54.32 -1.77
CA PRO A 237 -37.96 55.74 -1.48
C PRO A 237 -38.43 56.13 -0.08
N THR A 238 -37.63 56.98 0.55
CA THR A 238 -37.83 57.68 1.83
C THR A 238 -39.05 58.61 1.80
N ALA A 239 -39.86 58.59 2.85
CA ALA A 239 -40.82 59.65 3.17
C ALA A 239 -40.53 60.25 4.55
N THR A 240 -40.28 61.56 4.55
CA THR A 240 -40.21 62.45 5.73
C THR A 240 -41.63 62.86 6.16
N PRO A 241 -41.88 63.00 7.47
CA PRO A 241 -42.70 64.14 7.91
C PRO A 241 -42.09 64.95 9.06
N THR A 242 -42.38 66.25 9.02
CA THR A 242 -42.00 67.33 9.93
C THR A 242 -43.17 67.69 10.86
N GLY A 243 -42.93 68.06 12.13
CA GLY A 243 -43.93 68.76 12.98
C GLY A 243 -43.71 68.77 14.52
N THR A 244 -42.83 69.66 15.02
CA THR A 244 -42.93 70.73 16.09
C THR A 244 -44.06 70.70 17.18
N PRO A 245 -43.98 71.39 18.37
CA PRO A 245 -42.98 71.51 19.47
C PRO A 245 -43.52 71.35 20.95
N SER A 246 -42.59 71.22 21.95
CA SER A 246 -42.52 71.71 23.38
C SER A 246 -43.70 71.56 24.41
N PRO A 247 -43.54 71.66 25.77
CA PRO A 247 -42.36 72.10 26.55
C PRO A 247 -42.07 71.43 27.93
N THR A 248 -40.91 71.84 28.50
CA THR A 248 -40.53 72.03 29.93
C THR A 248 -40.40 70.86 30.91
N GLY A 249 -39.19 70.76 31.49
CA GLY A 249 -38.91 70.17 32.79
C GLY A 249 -37.42 70.26 33.16
N THR A 250 -37.01 71.36 33.79
CA THR A 250 -35.65 71.59 34.32
C THR A 250 -35.60 71.30 35.82
N ALA A 251 -34.61 70.54 36.29
CA ALA A 251 -33.89 70.77 37.56
C ALA A 251 -32.60 69.89 37.56
N THR A 252 -31.39 70.43 37.38
CA THR A 252 -30.39 70.94 38.37
C THR A 252 -29.75 69.92 39.35
N GLY A 253 -28.40 69.83 39.27
CA GLY A 253 -27.47 69.24 40.27
C GLY A 253 -26.39 68.34 39.64
N SER A 254 -25.29 68.84 39.04
CA SER A 254 -23.96 69.21 39.62
C SER A 254 -23.13 68.01 40.17
N PRO A 255 -21.76 68.03 40.19
CA PRO A 255 -20.95 67.17 39.32
C PRO A 255 -19.79 66.39 40.01
N SER A 256 -19.13 65.53 39.21
CA SER A 256 -17.67 65.24 39.24
C SER A 256 -17.11 64.27 40.32
N PRO A 257 -15.84 63.80 40.20
CA PRO A 257 -15.33 62.84 39.20
C PRO A 257 -14.49 61.72 39.87
N ASN A 258 -14.05 60.70 39.14
CA ASN A 258 -12.60 60.41 39.10
C ASN A 258 -12.21 59.49 37.94
N ALA A 259 -11.14 59.87 37.27
CA ALA A 259 -10.43 59.09 36.29
C ALA A 259 -9.54 58.04 36.99
N SER A 260 -9.09 57.01 36.26
CA SER A 260 -7.67 56.95 35.81
C SER A 260 -7.17 55.52 35.56
N ALA A 261 -6.41 55.42 34.47
CA ALA A 261 -5.28 54.54 34.18
C ALA A 261 -5.49 53.04 33.87
N THR A 262 -5.50 52.77 32.57
CA THR A 262 -4.58 51.87 31.82
C THR A 262 -3.45 51.19 32.60
N ALA A 263 -3.31 49.87 32.44
CA ALA A 263 -2.02 49.21 32.26
C ALA A 263 -2.18 47.90 31.46
N SER A 264 -1.46 47.85 30.34
CA SER A 264 -1.18 46.66 29.54
C SER A 264 -0.09 45.84 30.25
N VAL A 265 -0.26 44.52 30.33
CA VAL A 265 0.84 43.59 30.69
C VAL A 265 0.69 42.28 29.90
N THR A 266 1.61 42.09 28.96
CA THR A 266 2.09 40.80 28.43
C THR A 266 3.49 40.63 29.01
N PRO A 267 3.87 39.51 29.67
CA PRO A 267 4.38 38.29 29.00
C PRO A 267 4.05 36.99 29.82
N ALA A 268 4.38 35.74 29.48
CA ALA A 268 5.59 35.18 28.89
C ALA A 268 5.36 33.72 28.43
N ALA A 269 6.32 33.22 27.63
CA ALA A 269 6.40 31.88 27.08
C ALA A 269 6.37 30.75 28.14
N SER A 270 5.65 29.67 27.81
CA SER A 270 5.61 28.42 28.55
C SER A 270 6.86 27.59 28.27
N LEU A 271 7.62 27.24 29.31
CA LEU A 271 8.76 26.33 29.23
C LEU A 271 8.30 24.87 29.32
N THR A 272 8.83 24.05 28.42
CA THR A 272 8.70 22.58 28.34
C THR A 272 9.46 21.88 29.49
N PRO A 273 8.93 20.79 30.07
CA PRO A 273 9.69 19.98 31.02
C PRO A 273 10.75 19.10 30.31
N SER A 274 11.93 19.08 30.91
CA SER A 274 13.13 18.30 30.55
C SER A 274 12.95 16.80 30.83
N PRO A 275 13.45 15.87 29.99
CA PRO A 275 13.41 14.44 30.28
C PRO A 275 14.45 14.02 31.33
N THR A 276 14.02 13.15 32.24
CA THR A 276 14.80 12.49 33.30
C THR A 276 15.90 11.59 32.71
N PRO A 277 17.11 11.52 33.30
CA PRO A 277 18.15 10.60 32.82
C PRO A 277 17.77 9.14 33.11
N MET A 278 17.76 8.33 32.06
CA MET A 278 17.61 6.87 32.11
C MET A 278 18.95 6.22 32.49
N SER A 279 18.93 5.32 33.47
CA SER A 279 20.08 4.58 33.95
C SER A 279 20.58 3.54 32.92
N THR A 280 21.88 3.58 32.63
CA THR A 280 22.57 2.64 31.73
C THR A 280 22.64 1.24 32.35
N PRO A 281 22.24 0.16 31.64
CA PRO A 281 22.43 -1.20 32.12
C PRO A 281 23.90 -1.62 32.06
N THR A 282 24.37 -2.29 33.11
CA THR A 282 25.72 -2.87 33.23
C THR A 282 25.87 -4.09 32.30
N PRO A 283 26.98 -4.24 31.56
CA PRO A 283 27.20 -5.40 30.70
C PRO A 283 27.46 -6.68 31.52
N PRO A 284 27.07 -7.87 31.02
CA PRO A 284 27.37 -9.14 31.67
C PRO A 284 28.88 -9.48 31.59
N PRO A 285 29.42 -10.25 32.55
CA PRO A 285 30.82 -10.65 32.54
C PRO A 285 31.12 -11.56 31.34
N GLY A 286 32.22 -11.26 30.62
CA GLY A 286 32.69 -12.03 29.48
C GLY A 286 33.20 -13.43 29.85
N PRO A 287 33.32 -14.35 28.87
CA PRO A 287 33.74 -15.73 29.11
C PRO A 287 35.22 -15.82 29.53
N TYR A 288 35.49 -16.66 30.53
CA TYR A 288 36.82 -17.02 30.98
C TYR A 288 37.62 -17.73 29.87
N LEU A 289 38.78 -17.18 29.50
CA LEU A 289 39.76 -17.87 28.66
C LEU A 289 40.58 -18.86 29.51
N PRO A 290 40.79 -20.10 29.07
CA PRO A 290 41.68 -21.03 29.75
C PRO A 290 43.15 -20.63 29.54
N VAL A 291 43.92 -20.61 30.62
CA VAL A 291 45.37 -20.44 30.62
C VAL A 291 46.02 -21.66 29.98
N ILE A 292 46.65 -21.47 28.82
CA ILE A 292 47.51 -22.49 28.20
C ILE A 292 48.87 -22.45 28.89
N LEU A 293 49.15 -23.44 29.74
CA LEU A 293 50.50 -23.72 30.24
C LEU A 293 51.35 -24.27 29.07
N ARG A 294 52.45 -23.58 28.75
CA ARG A 294 53.48 -24.07 27.84
C ARG A 294 54.38 -25.07 28.58
N PRO A 295 54.66 -26.27 28.04
CA PRO A 295 55.71 -27.12 28.58
C PRO A 295 57.09 -26.63 28.14
N SER A 296 58.06 -26.88 29.02
CA SER A 296 59.50 -26.68 28.80
C SER A 296 60.08 -27.70 27.83
#